data_AF-A0A969Q2B6-F1
#
_entry.id   AF-A0A969Q2B6-F1
#
_cell.length_a   1.000
_cell.length_b   1.000
_cell.length_c   1.000
_cell.angle_alpha   90.00
_cell.angle_beta   90.00
_cell.angle_gamma   90.00
#
_symmetry.space_group_name_H-M   'P 1'
#
loop_
_entity.id
_entity.type
_entity.pdbx_description
1 polymer ?
#
loop_
_entity_poly.entity_id
_entity_poly.type
_entity_poly.pdbx_seq_one_letter_code
_entity_poly.pdbx_strand_id
1 'polypeptide(L)' 'MALSDHTAFEQIRALHGLSADQVKLLMRIHLKAGSYRAWRRRVRDFSNRRAHYK' A
#
# COMPACT_ATOMS: atom_id res chain seq x y z
N MET A 1 12.62 -3.44 3.47
CA MET A 1 12.28 -2.93 2.12
C MET A 1 10.94 -3.50 1.63
N ALA A 2 9.85 -3.10 2.28
CA ALA A 2 8.47 -3.32 1.86
C ALA A 2 7.72 -2.15 2.49
N LEU A 3 7.10 -1.28 1.67
CA LEU A 3 6.44 0.00 2.07
C LEU A 3 6.65 0.33 3.56
N SER A 4 7.72 1.07 3.86
CA SER A 4 7.78 1.80 5.13
C SER A 4 6.47 2.59 5.23
N ASP A 5 5.87 2.68 6.42
CA ASP A 5 4.51 3.17 6.69
C ASP A 5 4.18 4.61 6.19
N HIS A 6 5.06 5.18 5.36
CA HIS A 6 5.07 6.53 4.84
C HIS A 6 4.87 6.61 3.31
N THR A 7 4.93 5.51 2.54
CA THR A 7 4.79 5.59 1.08
C THR A 7 3.32 5.53 0.64
N ALA A 8 2.76 6.67 0.22
CA ALA A 8 1.41 6.73 -0.33
C ALA A 8 1.32 6.09 -1.73
N PHE A 9 0.13 5.55 -2.08
CA PHE A 9 -0.11 5.06 -3.45
C PHE A 9 0.10 6.15 -4.51
N GLU A 10 -0.23 7.41 -4.21
CA GLU A 10 0.05 8.53 -5.12
C GLU A 10 1.54 8.71 -5.39
N GLN A 11 2.39 8.47 -4.41
CA GLN A 11 3.84 8.57 -4.58
C GLN A 11 4.39 7.39 -5.38
N ILE A 12 3.81 6.20 -5.19
CA ILE A 12 4.12 5.03 -6.02
C ILE A 12 3.66 5.26 -7.46
N ARG A 13 2.50 5.90 -7.66
CA ARG A 13 2.00 6.29 -8.98
C ARG A 13 2.90 7.33 -9.63
N ALA A 14 3.36 8.33 -8.89
CA ALA A 14 4.27 9.35 -9.41
C ALA A 14 5.64 8.77 -9.81
N LEU A 15 6.17 7.80 -9.06
CA LEU A 15 7.48 7.21 -9.32
C LEU A 15 7.45 6.06 -10.33
N HIS A 16 6.38 5.26 -10.35
CA HIS A 16 6.32 4.01 -11.12
C HIS A 16 5.16 3.97 -12.12
N GLY A 17 4.29 4.98 -12.16
CA GLY A 17 3.10 4.99 -13.01
C GLY A 17 2.02 3.98 -12.59
N LEU A 18 2.19 3.28 -11.47
CA LEU A 18 1.30 2.20 -11.04
C LEU A 18 0.09 2.75 -10.28
N SER A 19 -1.10 2.29 -10.66
CA SER A 19 -2.32 2.56 -9.89
C SER A 19 -2.34 1.77 -8.58
N ALA A 20 -3.13 2.22 -7.61
CA ALA A 20 -3.28 1.52 -6.34
C ALA A 20 -3.73 0.06 -6.54
N ASP A 21 -4.53 -0.23 -7.55
CA ASP A 21 -5.01 -1.59 -7.85
C ASP A 21 -3.92 -2.46 -8.48
N GLN A 22 -3.09 -1.89 -9.35
CA GLN A 22 -1.91 -2.59 -9.88
C GLN A 22 -0.92 -2.92 -8.75
N VAL A 23 -0.71 -2.00 -7.81
CA VAL A 23 0.13 -2.25 -6.64
C VAL A 23 -0.46 -3.34 -5.76
N LYS A 24 -1.78 -3.37 -5.52
CA LYS A 24 -2.44 -4.46 -4.77
C LYS A 24 -2.26 -5.81 -5.46
N LEU A 25 -2.39 -5.86 -6.79
CA LEU A 25 -2.20 -7.09 -7.56
C LEU A 25 -0.75 -7.58 -7.45
N LEU A 26 0.22 -6.69 -7.62
CA LEU A 26 1.64 -6.98 -7.49
C LEU A 26 1.94 -7.51 -6.09
N MET A 27 1.47 -6.83 -5.04
CA MET A 27 1.67 -7.27 -3.66
C MET A 27 1.04 -8.63 -3.37
N ARG A 28 -0.10 -8.97 -4.00
CA ARG A 28 -0.74 -10.29 -3.86
C ARG A 28 0.07 -11.41 -4.51
N ILE A 29 0.79 -11.12 -5.60
CA ILE A 29 1.63 -12.09 -6.32
C ILE A 29 2.96 -12.29 -5.59
N HIS A 30 3.56 -11.20 -5.09
CA HIS A 30 4.91 -11.22 -4.51
C HIS A 30 4.95 -11.56 -3.02
N LEU A 31 3.85 -11.37 -2.28
CA LEU A 31 3.80 -11.68 -0.84
C LEU A 31 3.15 -13.04 -0.57
N LYS A 32 3.69 -13.76 0.40
CA LYS A 32 2.99 -14.89 1.03
C LYS A 32 1.65 -14.42 1.60
N ALA A 33 0.64 -15.28 1.61
CA ALA A 33 -0.72 -14.93 2.02
C ALA A 33 -0.80 -14.23 3.40
N GLY A 34 -0.02 -14.69 4.38
CA GLY A 34 0.06 -14.06 5.71
C GLY A 34 0.63 -12.64 5.67
N SER A 35 1.71 -12.44 4.91
CA SER A 35 2.34 -11.13 4.72
C SER A 35 1.43 -10.17 3.96
N TYR A 36 0.69 -10.65 2.95
CA TYR A 36 -0.30 -9.86 2.23
C TYR A 36 -1.43 -9.38 3.15
N ARG A 37 -1.94 -10.24 4.04
CA ARG A 37 -2.95 -9.86 5.03
C ARG A 37 -2.44 -8.77 5.98
N ALA A 38 -1.21 -8.91 6.47
CA ALA A 38 -0.58 -7.91 7.32
C ALA A 38 -0.39 -6.56 6.60
N TRP A 39 0.08 -6.60 5.35
CA TRP A 39 0.19 -5.41 4.50
C TRP A 39 -1.17 -4.73 4.27
N ARG A 40 -2.23 -5.50 3.98
CA ARG A 40 -3.59 -4.97 3.79
C ARG A 40 -4.15 -4.28 5.03
N ARG A 41 -3.84 -4.78 6.23
CA ARG A 41 -4.21 -4.10 7.49
C ARG A 41 -3.52 -2.74 7.59
N ARG A 42 -2.20 -2.68 7.39
CA ARG A 42 -1.43 -1.43 7.40
C ARG A 42 -1.93 -0.42 6.37
N VAL A 43 -2.25 -0.87 5.15
CA VAL A 43 -2.84 -0.01 4.11
C VAL A 43 -4.17 0.60 4.57
N ARG A 44 -5.05 -0.19 5.22
CA ARG A 44 -6.33 0.31 5.72
C ARG A 44 -6.15 1.30 6.87
N ASP A 45 -5.26 1.00 7.80
CA ASP A 45 -4.96 1.88 8.94
C ASP A 45 -4.35 3.21 8.46
N PHE A 46 -3.52 3.16 7.42
CA PHE A 46 -2.98 4.36 6.78
C PHE A 46 -4.06 5.21 6.09
N SER A 47 -4.98 4.59 5.34
CA SER A 47 -6.13 5.30 4.75
C SER A 47 -6.98 5.99 5.81
N ASN A 48 -7.22 5.33 6.96
CA ASN A 48 -7.97 5.92 8.06
C ASN A 48 -7.24 7.11 8.70
N ARG A 49 -5.92 7.01 8.92
CA ARG A 49 -5.14 8.13 9.49
C ARG A 49 -5.18 9.38 8.60
N ARG A 50 -5.20 9.20 7.27
CA ARG A 50 -5.20 10.33 6.32
C ARG A 50 -6.54 11.05 6.24
N ALA A 51 -7.66 10.36 6.53
CA ALA A 51 -8.97 11.02 6.67
C ALA A 51 -9.00 12.02 7.84
N HIS A 52 -8.10 11.87 8.82
CA HIS A 52 -7.99 12.73 9.99
C HIS A 52 -6.92 13.83 9.86
N TYR A 53 -6.22 13.93 8.73
CA TYR A 53 -5.22 14.98 8.51
C TYR A 53 -5.85 16.07 7.63
N LYS A 54 -6.51 17.04 8.27
CA LYS A 54 -7.06 18.24 7.63
C LYS A 54 -6.39 19.46 8.24
#